data_AF-A0A8D9E1E8-F1
#
_entry.id   AF-A0A8D9E1E8-F1
#
_cell.length_a   1.000
_cell.length_b   1.000
_cell.length_c   1.000
_cell.angle_alpha   90.00
_cell.angle_beta   90.00
_cell.angle_gamma   90.00
#
_symmetry.space_group_name_H-M   'P 1'
#
loop_
_entity.id
_entity.type
_entity.pdbx_description
1 polymer ?
#
loop_
_entity_poly.entity_id
_entity_poly.type
_entity_poly.pdbx_seq_one_letter_code
_entity_poly.pdbx_strand_id
1 'polypeptide(L)'
;YIRATGNTLIHCCGLLLFLNGCWILLFESGSVLRAVFMCANAYFKIWRGAKQGWAAYLARQKDVRMMKGFPEASAEMLNERGDVCAICASEMTSARVTGCGHCFHGVCLRKWLYVKELCPMCRTDLRL
;
A
#
# COMPACT_ATOMS: atom_id res chain seq x y z
N TYR A 1 21.52 -55.16 21.45
CA TYR A 1 20.16 -55.54 21.90
C TYR A 1 19.47 -54.42 22.68
N ILE A 2 20.12 -53.83 23.69
CA ILE A 2 19.54 -52.78 24.58
C ILE A 2 19.18 -51.46 23.85
N ARG A 3 19.87 -51.11 22.76
CA ARG A 3 19.62 -49.86 22.01
C ARG A 3 18.44 -49.93 21.04
N ALA A 4 18.10 -51.14 20.56
CA ALA A 4 17.01 -51.34 19.61
C ALA A 4 15.64 -51.28 20.31
N THR A 5 15.55 -51.87 21.51
CA THR A 5 14.34 -51.85 22.34
C THR A 5 13.97 -50.43 22.79
N GLY A 6 14.97 -49.60 23.10
CA GLY A 6 14.76 -48.19 23.43
C GLY A 6 14.15 -47.37 22.29
N ASN A 7 14.60 -47.60 21.04
CA ASN A 7 14.08 -46.87 19.88
C ASN A 7 12.63 -47.27 19.56
N THR A 8 12.30 -48.56 19.63
CA THR A 8 10.94 -49.05 19.40
C THR A 8 9.95 -48.50 20.42
N LEU A 9 10.33 -48.43 21.70
CA LEU A 9 9.51 -47.83 22.75
C LEU A 9 9.20 -46.35 22.48
N ILE A 10 10.19 -45.57 22.04
CA ILE A 10 10.01 -44.15 21.71
C ILE A 10 9.04 -43.97 20.53
N HIS A 11 9.15 -44.80 19.49
CA HIS A 11 8.23 -44.76 18.35
C HIS A 11 6.80 -45.15 18.75
N CYS A 12 6.63 -46.19 19.58
CA CYS A 12 5.32 -46.58 20.09
C CYS A 12 4.69 -45.50 20.98
N CYS A 13 5.46 -44.87 21.86
CA CYS A 13 4.98 -43.74 22.67
C CYS A 13 4.58 -42.54 21.79
N GLY A 14 5.36 -42.22 20.76
CA GLY A 14 5.02 -41.16 19.80
C GLY A 14 3.71 -41.42 19.04
N LEU A 15 3.49 -42.67 18.61
CA LEU A 15 2.25 -43.07 17.93
C LEU A 15 1.04 -43.00 18.87
N LEU A 16 1.18 -43.44 20.12
CA LEU A 16 0.10 -43.39 21.11
C LEU A 16 -0.31 -41.95 21.45
N LEU A 17 0.65 -41.03 21.60
CA LEU A 17 0.37 -39.61 21.83
C LEU A 17 -0.29 -38.95 20.63
N PHE A 18 0.14 -39.29 19.41
CA PHE A 18 -0.46 -38.78 18.19
C PHE A 18 -1.90 -39.26 18.02
N LEU A 19 -2.15 -40.56 18.25
CA LEU A 19 -3.49 -41.14 18.18
C LEU A 19 -4.41 -40.60 19.28
N ASN A 20 -3.91 -40.36 20.48
CA ASN A 20 -4.66 -39.72 21.56
C ASN A 20 -4.99 -38.25 21.23
N GLY A 21 -4.05 -37.50 20.65
CA GLY A 21 -4.28 -36.13 20.17
C GLY A 21 -5.30 -36.07 19.01
N CYS A 22 -5.21 -37.00 18.06
CA CYS A 22 -6.21 -37.14 16.99
C CYS A 22 -7.58 -37.54 17.54
N TRP A 23 -7.64 -38.43 18.53
CA TRP A 23 -8.88 -38.84 19.19
C TRP A 23 -9.54 -37.68 19.94
N ILE A 24 -8.76 -36.86 20.65
CA ILE A 24 -9.25 -35.64 21.32
C ILE A 24 -9.76 -34.62 20.30
N LEU A 25 -9.06 -34.45 19.17
CA LEU A 25 -9.49 -33.56 18.08
C LEU A 25 -10.79 -34.02 17.40
N LEU A 26 -11.02 -35.33 17.32
CA LEU A 26 -12.17 -35.92 16.64
C LEU A 26 -13.38 -36.11 17.58
N PHE A 27 -13.18 -36.34 18.87
CA PHE A 27 -14.24 -36.78 19.80
C PHE A 27 -14.65 -35.75 20.88
N GLU A 28 -13.83 -34.74 21.22
CA GLU A 28 -14.31 -33.64 22.08
C GLU A 28 -15.02 -32.56 21.27
N SER A 29 -16.29 -32.35 21.62
CA SER A 29 -17.26 -31.42 21.04
C SER A 29 -16.84 -29.94 21.17
N GLY A 30 -15.88 -29.52 20.35
CA GLY A 30 -15.44 -28.11 20.28
C GLY A 30 -14.69 -27.72 19.00
N SER A 31 -14.51 -28.65 18.06
CA SER A 31 -13.71 -28.45 16.85
C SER A 31 -14.33 -27.44 15.87
N VAL A 32 -15.66 -27.42 15.72
CA VAL A 32 -16.36 -26.46 14.83
C VAL A 32 -16.18 -25.03 15.33
N LEU A 33 -16.34 -24.78 16.63
CA LEU A 33 -16.16 -23.44 17.20
C LEU A 33 -14.70 -22.97 17.06
N ARG A 34 -13.72 -23.86 17.26
CA ARG A 34 -12.29 -23.58 17.03
C ARG A 34 -11.99 -23.29 15.56
N ALA A 35 -12.52 -24.09 14.64
CA ALA A 35 -12.36 -23.89 13.20
C ALA A 35 -12.99 -22.57 12.75
N VAL A 36 -14.19 -22.25 13.25
CA VAL A 36 -14.86 -20.96 12.98
C VAL A 36 -14.03 -19.80 13.53
N PHE A 37 -13.48 -19.90 14.74
CA PHE A 37 -12.61 -18.85 15.31
C PHE A 37 -11.30 -18.69 14.53
N MET A 38 -10.67 -19.78 14.08
CA MET A 38 -9.47 -19.73 13.23
C MET A 38 -9.77 -19.11 11.86
N CYS A 39 -10.87 -19.52 11.21
CA CYS A 39 -11.31 -18.94 9.94
C CYS A 39 -11.67 -17.47 10.09
N ALA A 40 -12.36 -17.08 11.17
CA ALA A 40 -12.68 -15.69 11.46
C ALA A 40 -11.39 -14.88 11.67
N ASN A 41 -10.43 -15.36 12.46
CA ASN A 41 -9.16 -14.67 12.64
C ASN A 41 -8.34 -14.57 11.36
N ALA A 42 -8.29 -15.64 10.55
CA ALA A 42 -7.64 -15.62 9.25
C ALA A 42 -8.33 -14.60 8.31
N TYR A 43 -9.66 -14.61 8.26
CA TYR A 43 -10.46 -13.65 7.52
C TYR A 43 -10.19 -12.22 8.00
N PHE A 44 -10.22 -11.95 9.31
CA PHE A 44 -9.94 -10.61 9.85
C PHE A 44 -8.51 -10.16 9.56
N LYS A 45 -7.52 -11.05 9.62
CA LYS A 45 -6.12 -10.72 9.28
C LYS A 45 -5.97 -10.41 7.79
N ILE A 46 -6.54 -11.24 6.92
CA ILE A 46 -6.50 -11.06 5.46
C ILE A 46 -7.30 -9.81 5.07
N TRP A 47 -8.49 -9.61 5.63
CA TRP A 47 -9.36 -8.47 5.35
C TRP A 47 -8.76 -7.14 5.82
N ARG A 48 -8.15 -7.11 7.01
CA ARG A 48 -7.44 -5.92 7.49
C ARG A 48 -6.25 -5.59 6.59
N GLY A 49 -5.47 -6.59 6.19
CA GLY A 49 -4.35 -6.42 5.25
C GLY A 49 -4.81 -5.96 3.87
N ALA A 50 -5.87 -6.58 3.33
CA ALA A 50 -6.48 -6.22 2.06
C ALA A 50 -7.04 -4.80 2.09
N LYS A 51 -7.71 -4.38 3.17
CA LYS A 51 -8.22 -3.01 3.32
C LYS A 51 -7.08 -1.98 3.37
N GLN A 52 -6.00 -2.28 4.08
CA GLN A 52 -4.81 -1.42 4.10
C GLN A 52 -4.15 -1.34 2.72
N GLY A 53 -3.98 -2.47 2.04
CA GLY A 53 -3.43 -2.52 0.68
C GLY A 53 -4.31 -1.79 -0.34
N TRP A 54 -5.63 -1.92 -0.23
CA TRP A 54 -6.61 -1.25 -1.09
C TRP A 54 -6.59 0.26 -0.90
N ALA A 55 -6.50 0.74 0.34
CA ALA A 55 -6.34 2.16 0.63
C ALA A 55 -5.03 2.72 0.03
N ALA A 56 -3.91 1.99 0.16
CA ALA A 56 -2.63 2.37 -0.44
C ALA A 56 -2.68 2.38 -1.98
N TYR A 57 -3.35 1.39 -2.58
CA TYR A 57 -3.57 1.33 -4.03
C TYR A 57 -4.39 2.52 -4.53
N LEU A 58 -5.51 2.84 -3.86
CA LEU A 58 -6.36 3.98 -4.21
C LEU A 58 -5.61 5.31 -4.05
N ALA A 59 -4.80 5.46 -3.01
CA ALA A 59 -3.95 6.65 -2.83
C ALA A 59 -2.98 6.80 -4.02
N ARG A 60 -2.27 5.73 -4.39
CA ARG A 60 -1.35 5.74 -5.54
C ARG A 60 -2.05 6.07 -6.87
N GLN A 61 -3.29 5.58 -7.06
CA GLN A 61 -4.06 5.90 -8.26
C GLN A 61 -4.50 7.37 -8.35
N LYS A 62 -4.75 8.02 -7.21
CA LYS A 62 -5.08 9.46 -7.17
C LYS A 62 -3.87 10.29 -7.58
N ASP A 63 -2.69 9.99 -7.04
CA ASP A 63 -1.43 10.69 -7.38
C ASP A 63 -1.11 10.64 -8.88
N VAL A 64 -1.27 9.46 -9.49
CA VAL A 64 -0.98 9.27 -10.93
C VAL A 64 -1.99 10.01 -11.81
N ARG A 65 -3.27 10.04 -11.43
CA ARG A 65 -4.30 10.75 -12.19
C ARG A 65 -4.13 12.27 -12.12
N MET A 66 -3.82 12.81 -10.95
CA MET A 66 -3.56 14.25 -10.79
C MET A 66 -2.40 14.71 -11.68
N MET A 67 -1.29 13.98 -11.69
CA MET A 67 -0.13 14.32 -12.52
C MET A 67 -0.41 14.27 -14.03
N LYS A 68 -1.26 13.35 -14.49
CA LYS A 68 -1.64 13.23 -15.91
C LYS A 68 -2.57 14.34 -16.39
N GLY A 69 -3.23 15.05 -15.47
CA GLY A 69 -4.14 16.16 -15.80
C GLY A 69 -3.42 17.44 -16.22
N PHE A 70 -2.13 17.59 -15.88
CA PHE A 70 -1.39 18.81 -16.19
C PHE A 70 -0.63 18.67 -17.52
N PRO A 71 -1.01 19.42 -18.57
CA PRO A 71 -0.27 19.41 -19.83
C PRO A 71 1.15 19.95 -19.62
N GLU A 72 2.07 19.45 -20.43
CA GLU A 72 3.43 20.01 -20.50
C GLU A 72 3.36 21.35 -21.22
N ALA A 73 4.01 22.37 -20.65
CA ALA A 73 4.10 23.69 -21.27
C ALA A 73 4.95 23.59 -22.54
N SER A 74 4.53 24.23 -23.64
CA SER A 74 5.39 24.34 -24.82
C SER A 74 6.61 25.21 -24.51
N ALA A 75 7.70 25.02 -25.26
CA ALA A 75 8.92 25.80 -25.08
C ALA A 75 8.67 27.30 -25.30
N GLU A 76 7.74 27.69 -26.19
CA GLU A 76 7.39 29.11 -26.39
C GLU A 76 6.69 29.70 -25.17
N MET A 77 5.77 28.96 -24.53
CA MET A 77 5.08 29.43 -23.32
C MET A 77 6.02 29.56 -22.12
N LEU A 78 7.08 28.75 -22.05
CA LEU A 78 8.11 28.88 -21.02
C LEU A 78 8.83 30.22 -21.15
N ASN A 79 9.28 30.52 -22.36
CA ASN A 79 10.11 31.68 -22.68
C ASN A 79 9.33 33.01 -22.54
N GLU A 80 7.99 32.99 -22.67
CA GLU A 80 7.15 34.17 -22.49
C GLU A 80 6.70 34.44 -21.05
N ARG A 81 6.55 33.40 -20.20
CA ARG A 81 5.84 33.51 -18.90
C ARG A 81 6.73 33.47 -17.66
N GLY A 82 8.04 33.49 -17.86
CA GLY A 82 9.02 33.61 -16.78
C GLY A 82 9.70 32.28 -16.50
N ASP A 83 11.00 32.26 -16.76
CA ASP A 83 11.84 31.08 -16.74
C ASP A 83 12.11 30.53 -15.35
N VAL A 84 11.54 31.08 -14.27
CA VAL A 84 11.91 30.71 -12.88
C VAL A 84 10.74 30.05 -12.14
N CYS A 85 10.96 28.83 -11.63
CA CYS A 85 9.95 28.11 -10.87
C CYS A 85 9.74 28.74 -9.48
N ALA A 86 8.53 29.18 -9.15
CA ALA A 86 8.22 29.80 -7.85
C ALA A 86 8.35 28.85 -6.63
N ILE A 87 8.53 27.53 -6.84
CA ILE A 87 8.69 26.55 -5.75
C ILE A 87 10.18 26.38 -5.37
N CYS A 88 11.08 26.28 -6.35
CA CYS A 88 12.52 26.06 -6.13
C CYS A 88 13.39 27.27 -6.49
N ALA A 89 12.78 28.37 -6.95
CA ALA A 89 13.45 29.58 -7.40
C ALA A 89 14.57 29.33 -8.43
N SER A 90 14.44 28.28 -9.25
CA SER A 90 15.42 27.87 -10.26
C SER A 90 14.84 27.92 -11.66
N GLU A 91 15.72 28.06 -12.65
CA GLU A 91 15.34 28.10 -14.06
C GLU A 91 14.59 26.83 -14.53
N MET A 92 13.62 27.00 -15.41
CA MET A 92 12.75 25.97 -15.93
C MET A 92 13.19 25.59 -17.33
N THR A 93 13.52 24.31 -17.53
CA THR A 93 13.73 23.71 -18.86
C THR A 93 12.53 22.88 -19.30
N SER A 94 11.72 22.44 -18.35
CA SER A 94 10.43 21.78 -18.55
C SER A 94 9.47 22.22 -17.46
N ALA A 95 8.25 22.61 -17.85
CA ALA A 95 7.22 23.01 -16.91
C ALA A 95 5.89 22.30 -17.21
N ARG A 96 5.08 22.16 -16.17
CA ARG A 96 3.71 21.68 -16.25
C ARG A 96 2.78 22.87 -15.99
N VAL A 97 1.77 23.02 -16.85
CA VAL A 97 0.76 24.06 -16.71
C VAL A 97 -0.37 23.52 -15.84
N THR A 98 -0.66 24.25 -14.77
CA THR A 98 -1.81 23.97 -13.90
C THR A 98 -3.13 24.46 -14.52
N GLY A 99 -4.28 23.94 -14.10
CA GLY A 99 -5.59 24.39 -14.60
C GLY A 99 -5.87 25.89 -14.39
N CYS A 100 -5.17 26.52 -13.43
CA CYS A 100 -5.21 27.96 -13.21
C CYS A 100 -4.23 28.79 -14.06
N GLY A 101 -3.47 28.16 -14.96
CA GLY A 101 -2.55 28.82 -15.90
C GLY A 101 -1.13 29.10 -15.38
N HIS A 102 -0.78 28.64 -14.18
CA HIS A 102 0.58 28.79 -13.62
C HIS A 102 1.49 27.62 -13.98
N CYS A 103 2.78 27.93 -14.20
CA CYS A 103 3.81 26.99 -14.62
C CYS A 103 4.79 26.65 -13.49
N PHE A 104 5.12 25.37 -13.33
CA PHE A 104 6.12 24.88 -12.37
C PHE A 104 6.86 23.66 -12.94
N HIS A 105 8.05 23.32 -12.44
CA HIS A 105 8.65 22.02 -12.77
C HIS A 105 7.70 20.89 -12.35
N GLY A 106 7.57 19.85 -13.19
CA GLY A 106 6.72 18.70 -12.87
C GLY A 106 7.09 18.01 -11.56
N VAL A 107 8.39 17.98 -11.21
CA VAL A 107 8.89 17.41 -9.95
C VAL A 107 8.52 18.30 -8.76
N CYS A 108 8.68 19.62 -8.89
CA CYS A 108 8.35 20.58 -7.84
C CYS A 108 6.84 20.58 -7.54
N LEU A 109 6.02 20.60 -8.59
CA LEU A 109 4.57 20.53 -8.46
C LEU A 109 4.11 19.22 -7.80
N ARG A 110 4.72 18.09 -8.15
CA ARG A 110 4.44 16.79 -7.51
C ARG A 110 4.76 16.82 -6.02
N LYS A 111 5.93 17.32 -5.64
CA LYS A 111 6.32 17.45 -4.23
C LYS A 111 5.38 18.37 -3.46
N TRP A 112 4.94 19.47 -4.07
CA TRP A 112 4.00 20.40 -3.46
C TRP A 112 2.63 19.78 -3.21
N LEU A 113 2.09 19.04 -4.18
CA LEU A 113 0.78 18.37 -4.06
C LEU A 113 0.73 17.32 -2.95
N TYR A 114 1.87 16.75 -2.54
CA TYR A 114 1.94 15.91 -1.34
C TYR A 114 1.68 16.67 -0.03
N VAL A 115 1.89 17.99 -0.02
CA VAL A 115 1.74 18.85 1.17
C VAL A 115 0.43 19.64 1.11
N LYS A 116 0.14 20.28 -0.02
CA LYS A 116 -1.05 21.11 -0.23
C LYS A 116 -1.56 20.98 -1.66
N GLU A 117 -2.87 20.86 -1.79
CA GLU A 117 -3.54 20.71 -3.09
C GLU A 117 -4.05 22.04 -3.65
N LEU A 118 -3.30 23.11 -3.38
CA LEU A 118 -3.61 24.47 -3.79
C LEU A 118 -2.44 25.04 -4.60
N CYS A 119 -2.74 25.88 -5.58
CA CYS A 119 -1.69 26.57 -6.34
C CYS A 119 -0.83 27.46 -5.43
N PRO A 120 0.51 27.36 -5.47
CA PRO A 120 1.41 28.23 -4.70
C PRO A 120 1.22 29.72 -4.97
N MET A 121 0.80 30.09 -6.20
CA MET A 121 0.70 31.47 -6.66
C MET A 121 -0.68 32.08 -6.35
N CYS A 122 -1.76 31.40 -6.74
CA CYS A 122 -3.13 31.93 -6.64
C CYS A 122 -4.02 31.24 -5.62
N ARG A 123 -3.54 30.17 -4.96
CA ARG A 123 -4.29 29.36 -3.99
C ARG A 123 -5.59 28.74 -4.52
N THR A 124 -5.78 28.68 -5.83
CA THR A 124 -6.88 27.94 -6.47
C THR A 124 -6.67 26.44 -6.26
N ASP A 125 -7.76 25.70 -6.06
CA ASP A 125 -7.74 24.24 -5.97
C ASP A 125 -7.28 23.64 -7.31
N LEU A 126 -6.27 22.77 -7.24
CA LEU A 126 -5.70 22.11 -8.41
C LEU A 126 -6.42 20.80 -8.77
N ARG A 127 -7.43 20.39 -7.98
CA ARG A 127 -8.31 19.23 -8.23
C ARG A 127 -9.51 19.51 -9.13
N LEU A 128 -9.76 20.78 -9.47
CA LEU A 128 -10.92 21.22 -10.26
C LEU A 128 -10.60 21.33 -11.75
#